data_AF-E9HXJ6-F1
#
_entry.id   AF-E9HXJ6-F1
#
_cell.length_a   1.000
_cell.length_b   1.000
_cell.length_c   1.000
_cell.angle_alpha   90.00
_cell.angle_beta   90.00
_cell.angle_gamma   90.00
#
_symmetry.space_group_name_H-M   'P 1'
#
loop_
_entity.id
_entity.type
_entity.pdbx_description
1 polymer ?
#
loop_
_entity_poly.entity_id
_entity_poly.type
_entity_poly.pdbx_seq_one_letter_code
_entity_poly.pdbx_strand_id
1 'polypeptide(L)'
;MTWRWLPLIDQVVDSFMSRNSDSKIISREEAAVREWLVSDRIFQVMRDHPHHCIYAILGGMWGVKMNQDRAKFALAFKKMFSVNHLHKYDYDQFLLKEHIWPIAKTR
;
A
#
# COMPACT_ATOMS: atom_id res chain seq x y z
N MET A 1 0.73 7.07 11.54
CA MET A 1 -0.26 6.29 10.75
C MET A 1 0.32 5.04 10.09
N THR A 2 1.56 4.65 10.38
CA THR A 2 2.28 3.56 9.70
C THR A 2 2.00 2.17 10.27
N TRP A 3 1.68 2.08 11.56
CA TRP A 3 1.42 0.81 12.25
C TRP A 3 0.22 0.01 11.70
N ARG A 4 -0.71 0.67 11.01
CA ARG A 4 -1.81 0.00 10.29
C ARG A 4 -1.34 -0.97 9.20
N TRP A 5 -0.07 -0.88 8.82
CA TRP A 5 0.57 -1.71 7.81
C TRP A 5 1.41 -2.84 8.41
N LEU A 6 1.40 -3.04 9.74
CA LEU A 6 2.14 -4.12 10.39
C LEU A 6 1.85 -5.52 9.81
N PRO A 7 0.64 -5.84 9.31
CA PRO A 7 0.39 -7.12 8.62
C PRO A 7 1.34 -7.40 7.43
N LEU A 8 1.99 -6.39 6.85
CA LEU A 8 2.93 -6.55 5.73
C LEU A 8 4.22 -7.29 6.09
N ILE A 9 4.56 -7.39 7.38
CA ILE A 9 5.70 -8.19 7.85
C ILE A 9 5.28 -9.55 8.41
N ASP A 10 3.99 -9.86 8.39
CA ASP A 10 3.47 -11.17 8.78
C ASP A 10 3.63 -12.18 7.63
N GLN A 11 4.15 -13.36 7.97
CA GLN A 11 4.39 -14.43 7.02
C GLN A 11 3.10 -15.11 6.54
N VAL A 12 2.00 -15.02 7.30
CA VAL A 12 0.72 -15.65 6.93
C VAL A 12 -0.18 -14.74 6.08
N VAL A 13 0.19 -13.47 5.88
CA VAL A 13 -0.58 -12.52 5.08
C VAL A 13 -0.16 -12.63 3.62
N ASP A 14 -1.04 -13.15 2.76
CA ASP A 14 -0.79 -13.28 1.32
C ASP A 14 -1.15 -12.05 0.51
N SER A 15 -2.09 -11.24 0.99
CA SER A 15 -2.48 -9.99 0.36
C SER A 15 -2.90 -8.99 1.43
N PHE A 16 -2.56 -7.73 1.20
CA PHE A 16 -2.86 -6.63 2.12
C PHE A 16 -3.51 -5.48 1.34
N MET A 17 -4.47 -4.80 1.96
CA MET A 17 -5.05 -3.55 1.47
C MET A 17 -5.18 -2.56 2.62
N SER A 18 -4.90 -1.29 2.33
CA SER A 18 -5.12 -0.20 3.27
C SER A 18 -6.26 0.68 2.81
N ARG A 19 -7.24 0.89 3.70
CA ARG A 19 -8.35 1.82 3.53
C ARG A 19 -8.47 2.74 4.74
N ASN A 20 -8.69 4.03 4.53
CA ASN A 20 -9.03 4.94 5.63
C ASN A 20 -10.47 4.66 6.10
N SER A 21 -10.70 4.67 7.42
CA SER A 21 -12.00 4.39 8.02
C SER A 21 -13.07 5.45 7.77
N ASP A 22 -12.65 6.65 7.39
CA ASP A 22 -13.52 7.79 7.03
C ASP A 22 -13.96 7.75 5.56
N SER A 23 -13.52 6.75 4.81
CA SER A 23 -13.78 6.63 3.39
C SER A 23 -14.85 5.56 3.13
N LYS A 24 -15.96 5.97 2.51
CA LYS A 24 -17.02 5.03 2.12
C LYS A 24 -16.52 4.13 0.98
N ILE A 25 -16.81 2.84 1.08
CA ILE A 25 -16.61 1.90 -0.02
C ILE A 25 -17.70 2.15 -1.06
N ILE A 26 -17.30 2.39 -2.30
CA ILE A 26 -18.20 2.60 -3.44
C ILE A 26 -18.05 1.46 -4.45
N SER A 27 -19.08 1.21 -5.26
CA SER A 27 -19.08 0.10 -6.24
C SER A 27 -17.92 0.16 -7.23
N ARG A 28 -17.46 1.37 -7.60
CA ARG A 28 -16.28 1.56 -8.46
C ARG A 28 -14.98 1.07 -7.81
N GLU A 29 -14.80 1.33 -6.52
CA GLU A 29 -13.64 0.85 -5.75
C GLU A 29 -13.69 -0.67 -5.63
N GLU A 30 -14.84 -1.22 -5.29
CA GLU A 30 -15.02 -2.67 -5.21
C GLU A 30 -14.69 -3.35 -6.54
N ALA A 31 -15.18 -2.82 -7.66
CA ALA A 31 -14.88 -3.33 -9.00
C ALA A 31 -13.36 -3.30 -9.28
N ALA A 32 -12.68 -2.20 -8.96
CA ALA A 32 -11.23 -2.08 -9.13
C ALA A 32 -10.43 -3.07 -8.24
N VAL A 33 -10.87 -3.31 -7.00
CA VAL A 33 -10.26 -4.35 -6.14
C VAL A 33 -10.47 -5.74 -6.74
N ARG A 34 -11.68 -6.06 -7.20
CA ARG A 34 -11.98 -7.36 -7.81
C ARG A 34 -11.13 -7.63 -9.05
N GLU A 35 -11.02 -6.63 -9.93
CA GLU A 35 -10.14 -6.70 -11.12
C GLU A 35 -8.68 -6.92 -10.71
N TRP A 36 -8.18 -6.15 -9.73
CA TRP A 36 -6.83 -6.32 -9.24
C TRP A 36 -6.60 -7.71 -8.67
N LEU A 37 -7.50 -8.24 -7.84
CA LEU A 37 -7.37 -9.55 -7.18
C LEU A 37 -7.23 -10.69 -8.19
N VAL A 38 -7.93 -10.64 -9.31
CA VAL A 38 -7.85 -11.67 -10.38
C VAL A 38 -6.71 -11.44 -11.38
N SER A 39 -6.12 -10.25 -11.41
CA SER A 39 -4.99 -9.93 -12.29
C SER A 39 -3.64 -10.46 -11.77
N ASP A 40 -2.62 -10.46 -12.64
CA ASP A 40 -1.23 -10.73 -12.24
C ASP A 40 -0.53 -9.51 -11.62
N ARG A 41 -1.24 -8.38 -11.43
CA ARG A 41 -0.66 -7.17 -10.84
C ARG A 41 -0.41 -7.36 -9.35
N ILE A 42 0.82 -7.08 -8.95
CA ILE A 42 1.25 -7.19 -7.55
C ILE A 42 0.65 -6.06 -6.72
N PHE A 43 0.70 -4.83 -7.22
CA PHE A 43 0.25 -3.64 -6.50
C PHE A 43 -1.02 -3.08 -7.13
N GLN A 44 -1.86 -2.50 -6.29
CA GLN A 44 -2.93 -1.59 -6.72
C GLN A 44 -2.80 -0.27 -5.97
N VAL A 45 -2.98 0.83 -6.67
CA VAL A 45 -2.98 2.18 -6.11
C VAL A 45 -4.16 2.91 -6.72
N MET A 46 -5.13 3.29 -5.89
CA MET A 46 -6.29 4.02 -6.37
C MET A 46 -6.09 5.53 -6.27
N ARG A 47 -6.55 6.22 -7.32
CA ARG A 47 -6.56 7.68 -7.41
C ARG A 47 -7.91 8.11 -7.96
N ASP A 48 -8.86 8.31 -7.06
CA ASP A 48 -10.24 8.71 -7.36
C ASP A 48 -10.51 10.21 -7.14
N HIS A 49 -9.52 10.96 -6.67
CA HIS A 49 -9.54 12.42 -6.53
C HIS A 49 -8.24 13.05 -7.07
N PRO A 50 -8.26 14.24 -7.71
CA PRO A 50 -7.04 14.92 -8.20
C PRO A 50 -5.94 15.09 -7.15
N HIS A 51 -6.31 15.36 -5.89
CA HIS A 51 -5.36 15.45 -4.78
C HIS A 51 -4.65 14.13 -4.47
N HIS A 52 -5.15 12.98 -4.91
CA HIS A 52 -4.46 11.69 -4.73
C HIS A 52 -3.27 11.55 -5.69
N CYS A 53 -3.25 12.32 -6.78
CA CYS A 53 -2.17 12.29 -7.78
C CYS A 53 -0.88 12.99 -7.30
N ILE A 54 -0.93 13.77 -6.21
CA ILE A 54 0.26 14.44 -5.66
C ILE A 54 1.17 13.46 -4.91
N TYR A 55 0.64 12.30 -4.53
CA TYR A 55 1.38 11.24 -3.83
C TYR A 55 1.70 10.07 -4.76
N ALA A 56 2.86 9.45 -4.52
CA ALA A 56 3.24 8.22 -5.21
C ALA A 56 2.27 7.08 -4.88
N ILE A 57 1.96 6.91 -3.60
CA ILE A 57 0.95 5.98 -3.09
C ILE A 57 0.21 6.71 -1.95
N LEU A 58 -1.12 6.76 -2.02
CA LEU A 58 -1.93 7.31 -0.93
C LEU A 58 -2.01 6.26 0.19
N GLY A 59 -1.72 6.66 1.43
CA GLY A 59 -1.56 5.71 2.53
C GLY A 59 -2.82 4.87 2.82
N GLY A 60 -4.00 5.41 2.50
CA GLY A 60 -5.30 4.78 2.72
C GLY A 60 -6.00 4.27 1.47
N MET A 61 -5.32 4.13 0.33
CA MET A 61 -5.93 3.66 -0.93
C MET A 61 -4.95 2.85 -1.78
N TRP A 62 -4.43 1.75 -1.22
CA TRP A 62 -3.49 0.88 -1.91
C TRP A 62 -3.52 -0.55 -1.40
N GLY A 63 -2.91 -1.47 -2.16
CA GLY A 63 -2.78 -2.87 -1.79
C GLY A 63 -1.62 -3.56 -2.47
N VAL A 64 -1.22 -4.71 -1.92
CA VAL A 64 -0.11 -5.53 -2.38
C VAL A 64 -0.40 -7.02 -2.20
N LYS A 65 -0.05 -7.83 -3.20
CA LYS A 65 -0.02 -9.29 -3.13
C LYS A 65 1.37 -9.75 -2.69
N MET A 66 1.47 -10.21 -1.45
CA MET A 66 2.73 -10.63 -0.83
C MET A 66 3.26 -11.95 -1.38
N ASN A 67 2.36 -12.85 -1.76
CA ASN A 67 2.70 -14.21 -2.20
C ASN A 67 3.54 -14.29 -3.48
N GLN A 68 3.53 -13.25 -4.34
CA GLN A 68 4.27 -13.28 -5.61
C GLN A 68 5.77 -13.00 -5.48
N ASP A 69 6.23 -12.25 -4.46
CA ASP A 69 7.66 -11.91 -4.26
C ASP A 69 7.94 -11.56 -2.78
N ARG A 70 7.53 -12.47 -1.89
CA ARG A 70 7.48 -12.25 -0.43
C ARG A 70 8.80 -11.78 0.15
N ALA A 71 9.93 -12.38 -0.26
CA ALA A 71 11.24 -12.05 0.27
C ALA A 71 11.64 -10.58 -0.02
N LYS A 72 11.41 -10.12 -1.25
CA LYS A 72 11.69 -8.74 -1.66
C LYS A 72 10.80 -7.74 -0.91
N PHE A 73 9.51 -8.02 -0.84
CA PHE A 73 8.55 -7.15 -0.16
C PHE A 73 8.79 -7.09 1.35
N ALA A 74 9.02 -8.24 1.99
CA ALA A 74 9.33 -8.30 3.42
C ALA A 74 10.57 -7.48 3.75
N LEU A 75 11.61 -7.49 2.91
CA LEU A 75 12.79 -6.64 3.12
C LEU A 75 12.45 -5.16 3.02
N ALA A 76 11.67 -4.74 2.02
CA ALA A 76 11.25 -3.35 1.85
C ALA A 76 10.39 -2.86 3.03
N PHE A 77 9.43 -3.67 3.47
CA PHE A 77 8.59 -3.35 4.63
C PHE A 77 9.37 -3.36 5.93
N LYS A 78 10.29 -4.31 6.16
CA LYS A 78 11.18 -4.28 7.33
C LYS A 78 12.02 -3.02 7.38
N LYS A 79 12.58 -2.58 6.24
CA LYS A 79 13.30 -1.29 6.15
C LYS A 79 12.38 -0.12 6.53
N MET A 80 11.18 -0.06 5.96
CA MET A 80 10.17 0.95 6.28
C MET A 80 9.80 0.96 7.78
N PHE A 81 9.72 -0.20 8.44
CA PHE A 81 9.42 -0.27 9.87
C PHE A 81 10.62 0.02 10.77
N SER A 82 11.84 -0.11 10.27
CA SER A 82 13.08 0.16 11.03
C SER A 82 13.45 1.65 11.15
N VAL A 83 12.79 2.54 10.40
CA VAL A 83 13.04 3.99 10.50
C VAL A 83 12.24 4.61 11.66
N ASN A 84 12.59 5.84 12.04
CA ASN A 84 11.84 6.58 13.03
C ASN A 84 10.45 6.96 12.50
N HIS A 85 9.38 6.55 13.19
CA HIS A 85 8.00 6.84 12.79
C HIS A 85 7.54 8.18 13.35
N LEU A 86 7.96 9.26 12.68
CA LEU A 86 7.66 10.62 13.10
C LEU A 86 6.14 10.88 13.15
N HIS A 87 5.71 11.63 14.18
CA HIS A 87 4.34 12.14 14.31
C HIS A 87 4.12 13.40 13.44
N LYS A 88 4.40 13.27 12.14
CA LYS A 88 4.21 14.33 11.14
C LYS A 88 3.06 13.97 10.20
N TYR A 89 2.30 14.97 9.77
CA TYR A 89 1.27 14.81 8.75
C TYR A 89 1.87 14.21 7.46
N ASP A 90 1.13 13.30 6.81
CA ASP A 90 1.52 12.55 5.61
C ASP A 90 2.83 11.74 5.68
N TYR A 91 3.41 11.56 6.86
CA TYR A 91 4.70 10.88 7.00
C TYR A 91 4.66 9.44 6.47
N ASP A 92 3.52 8.78 6.63
CA ASP A 92 3.29 7.44 6.12
C ASP A 92 3.34 7.39 4.58
N GLN A 93 2.79 8.40 3.91
CA GLN A 93 2.84 8.52 2.44
C GLN A 93 4.25 8.80 1.94
N PHE A 94 5.04 9.56 2.72
CA PHE A 94 6.47 9.72 2.47
C PHE A 94 7.21 8.38 2.56
N LEU A 95 6.96 7.57 3.60
CA LEU A 95 7.57 6.24 3.72
C LEU A 95 7.20 5.30 2.56
N LEU A 96 5.96 5.35 2.08
CA LEU A 96 5.56 4.58 0.89
C LEU A 96 6.32 5.03 -0.36
N LYS A 97 6.49 6.34 -0.54
CA LYS A 97 7.27 6.89 -1.67
C LYS A 97 8.73 6.42 -1.63
N GLU A 98 9.37 6.41 -0.47
CA GLU A 98 10.79 6.06 -0.34
C GLU A 98 11.04 4.55 -0.43
N HIS A 99 10.21 3.73 0.22
CA HIS A 99 10.50 2.30 0.38
C HIS A 99 9.72 1.40 -0.57
N ILE A 100 8.51 1.78 -0.97
CA ILE A 100 7.57 0.89 -1.67
C ILE A 100 7.40 1.28 -3.13
N TRP A 101 7.25 2.56 -3.43
CA TRP A 101 7.06 3.06 -4.79
C TRP A 101 8.16 2.66 -5.78
N PRO A 102 9.47 2.61 -5.42
CA PRO A 102 10.51 2.16 -6.35
C PRO A 102 10.29 0.73 -6.85
N ILE A 103 9.60 -0.10 -6.07
CA ILE A 103 9.26 -1.48 -6.42
C ILE A 103 7.94 -1.50 -7.17
N ALA A 104 6.91 -0.82 -6.65
CA ALA A 104 5.56 -0.83 -7.20
C ALA A 104 5.49 -0.25 -8.62
N LYS A 105 6.30 0.77 -8.96
CA LYS A 105 6.28 1.40 -10.29
C LYS A 105 6.83 0.52 -11.43
N THR A 106 7.44 -0.62 -11.10
CA THR A 106 8.13 -1.51 -12.06
C THR A 106 7.42 -2.83 -12.33
N ARG A 107 6.31 -3.11 -11.63
CA ARG A 107 5.61 -4.41 -11.62
C ARG A 107 4.11 -4.19 -11.82
#